data_AF-A0AAV4TD66-F1
#
_entry.id   AF-A0AAV4TD66-F1
#
_cell.length_a   1.000
_cell.length_b   1.000
_cell.length_c   1.000
_cell.angle_alpha   90.00
_cell.angle_beta   90.00
_cell.angle_gamma   90.00
#
_symmetry.space_group_name_H-M   'P 1'
#
loop_
_entity.id
_entity.type
_entity.pdbx_description
1 polymer ?
#
loop_
_entity_poly.entity_id
_entity_poly.type
_entity_poly.pdbx_seq_one_letter_code
_entity_poly.pdbx_strand_id
1 'polypeptide(L)'
;MQDLYYDLLDQLNNDHSTEEIEKLFEVHEGMTPAVRNSLATTLRSMDEFFSFPAFLATLLNLVGLFWTGYSLTCTLIQDIFNHLLDQHNSDPSIGGTKRLFEIYENISKATRKFDEHFSFPTFIATVMNLSALFWTGYSVVFVTDTSLYVIAPVIYFLSHHLTLMISASMANEKATEAKLIIKCLLRHCHLQTRMKIKYEKIMALKSNLTLWKIYVFDKSLLITSFGCLLTYGILFATLGR
;
A
#
# COMPACT_ATOMS: atom_id res chain seq x y z
N MET A 1 29.84 7.93 -21.58
CA MET A 1 28.95 7.26 -20.60
C MET A 1 27.47 7.43 -20.98
N GLN A 2 27.07 8.58 -21.55
CA GLN A 2 25.73 8.81 -22.10
C GLN A 2 25.49 8.03 -23.41
N ASP A 3 26.49 7.89 -24.27
CA ASP A 3 26.36 7.14 -25.54
C ASP A 3 26.23 5.63 -25.34
N LEU A 4 26.92 5.07 -24.35
CA LEU A 4 26.83 3.64 -24.01
C LEU A 4 25.44 3.26 -23.47
N TYR A 5 24.74 4.20 -22.85
CA TYR A 5 23.37 4.01 -22.32
C TYR A 5 22.32 4.03 -23.44
N TYR A 6 22.52 4.86 -24.47
CA TYR A 6 21.64 4.90 -25.64
C TYR A 6 21.86 3.70 -26.56
N ASP A 7 23.11 3.25 -26.76
CA ASP A 7 23.40 2.02 -27.52
C ASP A 7 22.80 0.76 -26.84
N LEU A 8 22.82 0.70 -25.51
CA LEU A 8 22.20 -0.40 -24.74
C LEU A 8 20.66 -0.36 -24.82
N LEU A 9 20.07 0.84 -24.82
CA LEU A 9 18.62 1.03 -25.00
C LEU A 9 18.18 0.67 -26.41
N ASP A 10 18.97 0.99 -27.44
CA ASP A 10 18.65 0.70 -28.84
C ASP A 10 18.77 -0.81 -29.14
N GLN A 11 19.71 -1.52 -28.49
CA GLN A 11 19.81 -2.98 -28.54
C GLN A 11 18.68 -3.70 -27.78
N LEU A 12 18.15 -3.11 -26.70
CA LEU A 12 17.02 -3.67 -25.93
C LEU A 12 15.66 -3.47 -26.63
N ASN A 13 15.54 -2.45 -27.48
CA ASN A 13 14.25 -1.99 -28.00
C ASN A 13 13.88 -2.54 -29.40
N ASN A 14 14.81 -3.18 -30.14
CA ASN A 14 14.60 -3.44 -31.57
C ASN A 14 14.57 -4.90 -32.05
N ASP A 15 14.87 -5.91 -31.23
CA ASP A 15 14.79 -7.31 -31.72
C ASP A 15 14.39 -8.36 -30.65
N HIS A 16 14.73 -8.13 -29.38
CA HIS A 16 14.62 -9.21 -28.39
C HIS A 16 13.23 -9.39 -27.77
N SER A 17 12.43 -8.32 -27.58
CA SER A 17 11.13 -8.46 -26.90
C SER A 17 10.06 -9.12 -27.76
N THR A 18 10.07 -8.88 -29.08
CA THR A 18 9.04 -9.39 -29.98
C THR A 18 9.22 -10.88 -30.25
N GLU A 19 10.47 -11.33 -30.40
CA GLU A 19 10.82 -12.74 -30.61
C GLU A 19 10.71 -13.56 -29.32
N GLU A 20 11.00 -12.99 -28.14
CA GLU A 20 10.79 -13.66 -26.85
C GLU A 20 9.31 -13.77 -26.48
N ILE A 21 8.49 -12.77 -26.80
CA ILE A 21 7.03 -12.85 -26.64
C ILE A 21 6.45 -13.90 -27.58
N GLU A 22 6.91 -14.02 -28.83
CA GLU A 22 6.48 -15.09 -29.75
C GLU A 22 6.93 -16.48 -29.28
N LYS A 23 8.17 -16.63 -28.77
CA LYS A 23 8.66 -17.87 -28.17
C LYS A 23 7.89 -18.25 -26.90
N LEU A 24 7.46 -17.28 -26.08
CA LEU A 24 6.55 -17.49 -24.94
C LEU A 24 5.18 -18.05 -25.36
N PHE A 25 4.75 -17.81 -26.61
CA PHE A 25 3.47 -18.28 -27.15
C PHE A 25 3.56 -19.58 -27.97
N GLU A 26 4.72 -19.92 -28.54
CA GLU A 26 4.95 -21.19 -29.24
C GLU A 26 5.08 -22.40 -28.29
N VAL A 27 5.52 -22.20 -27.05
CA VAL A 27 5.69 -23.29 -26.06
C VAL A 27 4.36 -23.84 -25.52
N HIS A 28 3.21 -23.22 -25.84
CA HIS A 28 1.90 -23.55 -25.26
C HIS A 28 0.97 -24.32 -26.23
N GLU A 29 1.07 -25.66 -26.27
CA GLU A 29 0.21 -26.53 -27.09
C GLU A 29 -1.25 -26.72 -26.59
N GLY A 30 -1.61 -26.16 -25.43
CA GLY A 30 -2.94 -26.37 -24.81
C GLY A 30 -3.93 -25.19 -24.84
N MET A 31 -3.50 -23.99 -25.23
CA MET A 31 -4.31 -22.77 -25.12
C MET A 31 -5.10 -22.48 -26.40
N THR A 32 -6.41 -22.24 -26.29
CA THR A 32 -7.24 -21.88 -27.45
C THR A 32 -6.70 -20.60 -28.12
N PRO A 33 -6.70 -20.50 -29.47
CA PRO A 33 -6.11 -19.38 -30.19
C PRO A 33 -6.66 -18.02 -29.76
N ALA A 34 -7.92 -17.97 -29.35
CA ALA A 34 -8.59 -16.75 -28.88
C ALA A 34 -8.03 -16.24 -27.54
N VAL A 35 -7.80 -17.14 -26.57
CA VAL A 35 -7.22 -16.78 -25.26
C VAL A 35 -5.76 -16.38 -25.43
N ARG A 36 -5.02 -17.11 -26.29
CA ARG A 36 -3.63 -16.79 -26.64
C ARG A 36 -3.50 -15.39 -27.20
N ASN A 37 -4.29 -15.05 -28.22
CA ASN A 37 -4.24 -13.74 -28.86
C ASN A 37 -4.73 -12.62 -27.93
N SER A 38 -5.76 -12.86 -27.11
CA SER A 38 -6.21 -11.86 -26.14
C SER A 38 -5.16 -11.59 -25.07
N LEU A 39 -4.50 -12.65 -24.56
CA LEU A 39 -3.42 -12.53 -23.59
C LEU A 39 -2.21 -11.83 -24.21
N ALA A 40 -1.79 -12.23 -25.41
CA ALA A 40 -0.70 -11.59 -26.16
C ALA A 40 -0.94 -10.10 -26.37
N THR A 41 -2.16 -9.73 -26.73
CA THR A 41 -2.54 -8.33 -26.95
C THR A 41 -2.52 -7.54 -25.64
N THR A 42 -2.99 -8.15 -24.54
CA THR A 42 -2.95 -7.51 -23.22
C THR A 42 -1.51 -7.35 -22.73
N LEU A 43 -0.69 -8.40 -22.86
CA LEU A 43 0.72 -8.40 -22.50
C LEU A 43 1.51 -7.37 -23.31
N ARG A 44 1.29 -7.29 -24.62
CA ARG A 44 1.93 -6.31 -25.50
C ARG A 44 1.50 -4.88 -25.15
N SER A 45 0.23 -4.66 -24.82
CA SER A 45 -0.24 -3.34 -24.37
C SER A 45 0.32 -2.92 -23.02
N MET A 46 0.60 -3.89 -22.14
CA MET A 46 1.26 -3.63 -20.86
C MET A 46 2.75 -3.35 -21.07
N ASP A 47 3.42 -4.14 -21.92
CA ASP A 47 4.84 -3.94 -22.26
C ASP A 47 5.06 -2.54 -22.85
N GLU A 48 4.31 -2.15 -23.90
CA GLU A 48 4.37 -0.80 -24.49
C GLU A 48 4.10 0.32 -23.49
N PHE A 49 3.22 0.10 -22.51
CA PHE A 49 2.94 1.05 -21.44
C PHE A 49 4.12 1.20 -20.47
N PHE A 50 4.87 0.12 -20.24
CA PHE A 50 6.08 0.11 -19.40
C PHE A 50 7.36 0.50 -20.17
N SER A 51 7.38 0.40 -21.51
CA SER A 51 8.58 0.67 -22.33
C SER A 51 8.97 2.14 -22.43
N PHE A 52 8.15 3.11 -22.00
CA PHE A 52 8.53 4.54 -21.98
C PHE A 52 9.38 4.87 -20.75
N PRO A 53 10.73 4.91 -20.84
CA PRO A 53 11.58 4.88 -19.65
C PRO A 53 11.48 6.18 -18.83
N ALA A 54 11.33 7.32 -19.53
CA ALA A 54 11.19 8.63 -18.90
C ALA A 54 9.82 8.84 -18.23
N PHE A 55 8.75 8.33 -18.84
CA PHE A 55 7.40 8.40 -18.28
C PHE A 55 7.29 7.50 -17.06
N LEU A 56 7.77 6.25 -17.17
CA LEU A 56 7.78 5.28 -16.08
C LEU A 56 8.63 5.78 -14.90
N ALA A 57 9.84 6.30 -15.15
CA ALA A 57 10.68 6.87 -14.11
C ALA A 57 10.00 8.05 -13.40
N THR A 58 9.34 8.93 -14.14
CA THR A 58 8.62 10.08 -13.56
C THR A 58 7.42 9.63 -12.73
N LEU A 59 6.66 8.65 -13.22
CA LEU A 59 5.51 8.08 -12.52
C LEU A 59 5.95 7.37 -11.23
N LEU A 60 7.00 6.56 -11.29
CA LEU A 60 7.57 5.88 -10.12
C LEU A 60 8.06 6.88 -9.07
N ASN A 61 8.70 7.98 -9.48
CA ASN A 61 9.11 9.04 -8.56
C ASN A 61 7.92 9.74 -7.91
N LEU A 62 6.87 10.07 -8.68
CA LEU A 62 5.66 10.69 -8.13
C LEU A 62 4.95 9.76 -7.13
N VAL A 63 4.82 8.49 -7.48
CA VAL A 63 4.25 7.45 -6.61
C VAL A 63 5.12 7.26 -5.37
N GLY A 64 6.45 7.26 -5.51
CA GLY A 64 7.40 7.17 -4.39
C GLY A 64 7.34 8.37 -3.44
N LEU A 65 7.14 9.58 -3.97
CA LEU A 65 6.94 10.78 -3.14
C LEU A 65 5.60 10.73 -2.39
N PHE A 66 4.52 10.34 -3.09
CA PHE A 66 3.23 10.13 -2.46
C PHE A 66 3.34 9.10 -1.33
N TRP A 67 4.02 8.01 -1.60
CA TRP A 67 4.23 6.90 -0.70
C TRP A 67 4.95 7.31 0.59
N THR A 68 6.12 7.93 0.44
CA THR A 68 6.94 8.36 1.56
C THR A 68 6.20 9.41 2.39
N GLY A 69 5.50 10.35 1.75
CA GLY A 69 4.64 11.31 2.44
C GLY A 69 3.50 10.67 3.21
N TYR A 70 2.81 9.68 2.61
CA TYR A 70 1.71 8.96 3.26
C TYR A 70 2.21 8.16 4.46
N SER A 71 3.29 7.39 4.28
CA SER A 71 3.88 6.58 5.37
C SER A 71 4.40 7.47 6.49
N LEU A 72 5.07 8.57 6.18
CA LEU A 72 5.55 9.52 7.19
C LEU A 72 4.38 10.08 7.99
N THR A 73 3.29 10.45 7.31
CA THR A 73 2.08 10.95 7.99
C THR A 73 1.46 9.89 8.90
N CYS A 74 1.43 8.62 8.47
CA CYS A 74 0.96 7.52 9.31
C CYS A 74 1.83 7.34 10.56
N THR A 75 3.17 7.39 10.41
CA THR A 75 4.10 7.34 11.55
C THR A 75 3.90 8.52 12.49
N LEU A 76 3.72 9.74 11.97
CA LEU A 76 3.44 10.92 12.80
C LEU A 76 2.13 10.77 13.57
N ILE A 77 1.07 10.26 12.94
CA ILE A 77 -0.21 9.97 13.61
C ILE A 77 0.02 8.94 14.73
N GLN A 78 0.76 7.88 14.45
CA GLN A 78 1.10 6.84 15.42
C GLN A 78 1.86 7.41 16.62
N ASP A 79 2.88 8.23 16.38
CA ASP A 79 3.70 8.85 17.43
C ASP A 79 2.89 9.81 18.29
N ILE A 80 1.99 10.59 17.67
CA ILE A 80 1.10 11.49 18.40
C ILE A 80 0.13 10.70 19.29
N PHE A 81 -0.41 9.56 18.81
CA PHE A 81 -1.23 8.69 19.66
C PHE A 81 -0.43 8.04 20.78
N ASN A 82 0.80 7.59 20.52
CA ASN A 82 1.70 7.05 21.56
C ASN A 82 1.98 8.09 22.64
N HIS A 83 2.31 9.32 22.26
CA HIS A 83 2.54 10.40 23.21
C HIS A 83 1.29 10.66 24.07
N LEU A 84 0.10 10.58 23.49
CA LEU A 84 -1.15 10.70 24.24
C LEU A 84 -1.33 9.56 25.25
N LEU A 85 -1.00 8.32 24.86
CA LEU A 85 -1.04 7.16 25.74
C LEU A 85 -0.04 7.29 26.90
N ASP A 86 1.17 7.77 26.63
CA ASP A 86 2.22 7.98 27.65
C ASP A 86 1.84 9.10 28.63
N GLN A 87 1.27 10.19 28.12
CA GLN A 87 0.81 11.30 28.95
C GLN A 87 -0.29 10.86 29.92
N HIS A 88 -1.20 9.98 29.50
CA HIS A 88 -2.20 9.39 30.39
C HIS A 88 -1.58 8.60 31.55
N ASN A 89 -0.54 7.80 31.29
CA ASN A 89 0.09 6.98 32.31
C ASN A 89 0.83 7.80 33.38
N SER A 90 1.21 9.04 33.05
CA SER A 90 2.03 9.90 33.92
C SER A 90 1.22 10.89 34.78
N ASP A 91 0.02 11.33 34.36
CA ASP A 91 -0.80 12.29 35.12
C ASP A 91 -2.31 11.92 35.09
N PRO A 92 -2.81 11.18 36.10
CA PRO A 92 -4.21 10.79 36.18
C PRO A 92 -5.15 11.89 36.72
N SER A 93 -4.70 13.15 36.81
CA SER A 93 -5.54 14.24 37.33
C SER A 93 -6.77 14.54 36.45
N ILE A 94 -7.87 14.97 37.08
CA ILE A 94 -9.14 15.33 36.40
C ILE A 94 -8.94 16.45 35.36
N GLY A 95 -8.07 17.41 35.66
CA GLY A 95 -7.68 18.48 34.72
C GLY A 95 -6.90 17.94 33.51
N GLY A 96 -5.98 16.99 33.76
CA GLY A 96 -5.28 16.24 32.71
C GLY A 96 -6.24 15.45 31.82
N THR A 97 -7.30 14.86 32.39
CA THR A 97 -8.28 14.08 31.62
C THR A 97 -9.01 14.93 30.58
N LYS A 98 -9.48 16.14 30.94
CA LYS A 98 -10.16 17.04 29.99
C LYS A 98 -9.25 17.42 28.82
N ARG A 99 -7.99 17.75 29.12
CA ARG A 99 -6.98 18.08 28.10
C ARG A 99 -6.70 16.88 27.19
N LEU A 100 -6.63 15.67 27.74
CA LEU A 100 -6.44 14.43 26.98
C LEU A 100 -7.58 14.20 25.97
N PHE A 101 -8.83 14.42 26.39
CA PHE A 101 -10.00 14.34 25.50
C PHE A 101 -9.94 15.36 24.35
N GLU A 102 -9.55 16.61 24.63
CA GLU A 102 -9.43 17.66 23.62
C GLU A 102 -8.33 17.34 22.60
N ILE A 103 -7.17 16.87 23.07
CA ILE A 103 -6.06 16.44 22.20
C ILE A 103 -6.52 15.27 21.32
N TYR A 104 -7.14 14.24 21.89
CA TYR A 104 -7.66 13.10 21.12
C TYR A 104 -8.70 13.51 20.07
N GLU A 105 -9.63 14.42 20.42
CA GLU A 105 -10.64 14.93 19.48
C GLU A 105 -9.96 15.59 18.27
N ASN A 106 -8.91 16.38 18.50
CA ASN A 106 -8.16 17.04 17.45
C ASN A 106 -7.40 16.04 16.57
N ILE A 107 -6.70 15.08 17.17
CA ILE A 107 -5.97 14.03 16.44
C ILE A 107 -6.94 13.22 15.59
N SER A 108 -8.04 12.75 16.18
CA SER A 108 -9.03 11.91 15.48
C SER A 108 -9.68 12.65 14.31
N LYS A 109 -9.93 13.96 14.43
CA LYS A 109 -10.41 14.80 13.33
C LYS A 109 -9.37 14.96 12.23
N ALA A 110 -8.10 15.15 12.58
CA ALA A 110 -7.01 15.27 11.62
C ALA A 110 -6.82 13.95 10.85
N THR A 111 -6.75 12.82 11.56
CA THR A 111 -6.65 11.47 10.97
C THR A 111 -7.82 11.18 10.03
N ARG A 112 -9.05 11.56 10.42
CA ARG A 112 -10.22 11.38 9.54
C ARG A 112 -10.15 12.24 8.28
N LYS A 113 -9.78 13.52 8.41
CA LYS A 113 -9.60 14.39 7.24
C LYS A 113 -8.52 13.86 6.31
N PHE A 114 -7.43 13.35 6.87
CA PHE A 114 -6.37 12.70 6.11
C PHE A 114 -6.91 11.47 5.36
N ASP A 115 -7.62 10.57 6.04
CA ASP A 115 -8.24 9.40 5.40
C ASP A 115 -9.23 9.80 4.28
N GLU A 116 -10.05 10.82 4.49
CA GLU A 116 -11.02 11.30 3.49
C GLU A 116 -10.36 11.73 2.17
N HIS A 117 -9.15 12.32 2.22
CA HIS A 117 -8.43 12.79 1.03
C HIS A 117 -7.52 11.72 0.42
N PHE A 118 -6.92 10.89 1.26
CA PHE A 118 -5.85 9.98 0.83
C PHE A 118 -6.31 8.53 0.68
N SER A 119 -7.47 8.12 1.21
CA SER A 119 -7.95 6.73 1.13
C SER A 119 -8.10 6.21 -0.30
N PHE A 120 -8.60 7.02 -1.22
CA PHE A 120 -8.74 6.64 -2.63
C PHE A 120 -7.40 6.62 -3.37
N PRO A 121 -6.56 7.69 -3.33
CA PRO A 121 -5.20 7.63 -3.87
C PRO A 121 -4.38 6.45 -3.35
N THR A 122 -4.49 6.16 -2.06
CA THR A 122 -3.83 5.02 -1.43
C THR A 122 -4.35 3.69 -1.97
N PHE A 123 -5.67 3.54 -2.19
CA PHE A 123 -6.23 2.37 -2.86
C PHE A 123 -5.64 2.15 -4.26
N ILE A 124 -5.61 3.19 -5.08
CA ILE A 124 -5.04 3.11 -6.44
C ILE A 124 -3.55 2.75 -6.37
N ALA A 125 -2.79 3.40 -5.49
CA ALA A 125 -1.37 3.11 -5.30
C ALA A 125 -1.14 1.65 -4.87
N THR A 126 -1.95 1.11 -3.95
CA THR A 126 -1.87 -0.29 -3.53
C THR A 126 -2.16 -1.25 -4.68
N VAL A 127 -3.20 -1.00 -5.48
CA VAL A 127 -3.54 -1.86 -6.64
C VAL A 127 -2.44 -1.81 -7.70
N MET A 128 -1.91 -0.61 -8.01
CA MET A 128 -0.79 -0.45 -8.93
C MET A 128 0.44 -1.21 -8.44
N ASN A 129 0.75 -1.11 -7.15
CA ASN A 129 1.92 -1.77 -6.57
C ASN A 129 1.78 -3.31 -6.58
N LEU A 130 0.60 -3.84 -6.23
CA LEU A 130 0.33 -5.28 -6.33
C LEU A 130 0.39 -5.78 -7.78
N SER A 131 -0.07 -4.99 -8.74
CA SER A 131 0.01 -5.33 -10.17
C SER A 131 1.47 -5.35 -10.65
N ALA A 132 2.26 -4.35 -10.24
CA ALA A 132 3.70 -4.29 -10.56
C ALA A 132 4.49 -5.42 -9.90
N LEU A 133 4.16 -5.79 -8.65
CA LEU A 133 4.74 -6.95 -7.96
C LEU A 133 4.44 -8.25 -8.69
N PHE A 134 3.18 -8.44 -9.09
CA PHE A 134 2.78 -9.61 -9.84
C PHE A 134 3.53 -9.68 -11.17
N TRP A 135 3.59 -8.58 -11.92
CA TRP A 135 4.29 -8.50 -13.20
C TRP A 135 5.78 -8.80 -13.08
N THR A 136 6.48 -8.07 -12.20
CA THR A 136 7.93 -8.24 -12.00
C THR A 136 8.26 -9.63 -11.46
N GLY A 137 7.46 -10.16 -10.54
CA GLY A 137 7.59 -11.53 -10.04
C GLY A 137 7.37 -12.58 -11.13
N TYR A 138 6.40 -12.36 -12.02
CA TYR A 138 6.18 -13.22 -13.18
C TYR A 138 7.39 -13.17 -14.12
N SER A 139 7.88 -11.97 -14.49
CA SER A 139 9.05 -11.82 -15.37
C SER A 139 10.29 -12.54 -14.83
N VAL A 140 10.55 -12.49 -13.52
CA VAL A 140 11.69 -13.18 -12.88
C VAL A 140 11.68 -14.70 -13.12
N VAL A 141 10.50 -15.32 -13.26
CA VAL A 141 10.39 -16.77 -13.49
C VAL A 141 10.82 -17.17 -14.90
N PHE A 142 10.62 -16.29 -15.88
CA PHE A 142 10.88 -16.58 -17.30
C PHE A 142 12.23 -16.03 -17.79
N VAL A 143 12.78 -15.01 -17.12
CA VAL A 143 14.10 -14.49 -17.45
C VAL A 143 15.16 -15.44 -16.88
N THR A 144 15.97 -16.02 -17.77
CA THR A 144 17.04 -16.98 -17.41
C THR A 144 18.22 -16.32 -16.70
N ASP A 145 18.35 -15.00 -16.78
CA ASP A 145 19.39 -14.23 -16.10
C ASP A 145 18.89 -13.68 -14.75
N THR A 146 19.46 -14.17 -13.66
CA THR A 146 19.18 -13.70 -12.29
C THR A 146 20.00 -12.47 -11.94
N SER A 147 20.10 -11.50 -12.86
CA SER A 147 20.83 -10.27 -12.60
C SER A 147 20.09 -9.41 -11.56
N LEU A 148 20.84 -8.58 -10.83
CA LEU A 148 20.27 -7.65 -9.83
C LEU A 148 19.19 -6.74 -10.43
N TYR A 149 19.26 -6.45 -11.73
CA TYR A 149 18.28 -5.65 -12.45
C TYR A 149 16.88 -6.29 -12.49
N VAL A 150 16.79 -7.62 -12.45
CA VAL A 150 15.53 -8.36 -12.48
C VAL A 150 14.93 -8.49 -11.07
N ILE A 151 15.78 -8.66 -10.05
CA ILE A 151 15.34 -8.86 -8.66
C ILE A 151 15.06 -7.53 -7.93
N ALA A 152 15.82 -6.47 -8.22
CA ALA A 152 15.68 -5.18 -7.53
C ALA A 152 14.26 -4.58 -7.60
N PRO A 153 13.54 -4.61 -8.73
CA PRO A 153 12.16 -4.14 -8.81
C PRO A 153 11.21 -4.89 -7.87
N VAL A 154 11.35 -6.22 -7.74
CA VAL A 154 10.54 -7.03 -6.81
C VAL A 154 10.75 -6.57 -5.38
N ILE A 155 12.02 -6.44 -4.95
CA ILE A 155 12.36 -5.97 -3.61
C ILE A 155 11.82 -4.55 -3.39
N TYR A 156 11.96 -3.67 -4.39
CA TYR A 156 11.49 -2.30 -4.33
C TYR A 156 9.98 -2.23 -4.10
N PHE A 157 9.18 -2.83 -4.99
CA PHE A 157 7.72 -2.79 -4.89
C PHE A 157 7.20 -3.50 -3.63
N LEU A 158 7.89 -4.57 -3.19
CA LEU A 158 7.54 -5.31 -1.98
C LEU A 158 7.80 -4.48 -0.72
N SER A 159 8.98 -3.88 -0.64
CA SER A 159 9.38 -3.01 0.47
C SER A 159 8.46 -1.81 0.56
N HIS A 160 8.08 -1.25 -0.59
CA HIS A 160 6.97 -0.29 -0.64
C HIS A 160 5.75 -1.00 -0.07
N HIS A 161 5.07 -1.94 -0.74
CA HIS A 161 3.78 -2.49 -0.28
C HIS A 161 3.69 -2.72 1.24
N LEU A 162 4.71 -3.33 1.83
CA LEU A 162 4.87 -3.51 3.28
C LEU A 162 4.85 -2.20 4.09
N THR A 163 5.67 -1.21 3.76
CA THR A 163 5.79 0.05 4.53
C THR A 163 4.45 0.78 4.71
N LEU A 164 3.55 0.79 3.71
CA LEU A 164 2.26 1.52 3.78
C LEU A 164 1.25 0.72 4.56
N MET A 165 1.19 -0.58 4.30
CA MET A 165 0.30 -1.48 5.03
C MET A 165 0.65 -1.49 6.52
N ILE A 166 1.94 -1.59 6.85
CA ILE A 166 2.45 -1.60 8.22
C ILE A 166 2.21 -0.24 8.89
N SER A 167 2.65 0.87 8.29
CA SER A 167 2.50 2.19 8.91
C SER A 167 1.04 2.56 9.15
N ALA A 168 0.15 2.32 8.19
CA ALA A 168 -1.28 2.56 8.35
C ALA A 168 -1.91 1.64 9.39
N SER A 169 -1.54 0.35 9.41
CA SER A 169 -2.03 -0.60 10.41
C SER A 169 -1.57 -0.25 11.82
N MET A 170 -0.33 0.18 12.01
CA MET A 170 0.21 0.58 13.31
C MET A 170 -0.47 1.86 13.82
N ALA A 171 -0.68 2.85 12.95
CA ALA A 171 -1.44 4.05 13.29
C ALA A 171 -2.87 3.70 13.73
N ASN A 172 -3.54 2.78 13.04
CA ASN A 172 -4.87 2.29 13.41
C ASN A 172 -4.89 1.54 14.75
N GLU A 173 -3.88 0.72 15.03
CA GLU A 173 -3.73 0.01 16.30
C GLU A 173 -3.61 1.01 17.45
N LYS A 174 -2.77 2.03 17.32
CA LYS A 174 -2.60 3.08 18.33
C LYS A 174 -3.81 3.99 18.49
N ALA A 175 -4.49 4.33 17.41
CA ALA A 175 -5.77 5.03 17.48
C ALA A 175 -6.83 4.22 18.25
N THR A 176 -6.87 2.90 18.02
CA THR A 176 -7.80 1.99 18.71
C THR A 176 -7.46 1.86 20.20
N GLU A 177 -6.18 1.73 20.54
CA GLU A 177 -5.70 1.70 21.93
C GLU A 177 -6.08 2.99 22.67
N ALA A 178 -5.79 4.16 22.08
CA ALA A 178 -6.16 5.46 22.64
C ALA A 178 -7.67 5.59 22.84
N LYS A 179 -8.45 5.13 21.85
CA LYS A 179 -9.92 5.10 21.94
C LYS A 179 -10.42 4.27 23.11
N LEU A 180 -9.81 3.11 23.38
CA LEU A 180 -10.18 2.23 24.50
C LEU A 180 -9.89 2.89 25.85
N ILE A 181 -8.70 3.48 26.02
CA ILE A 181 -8.34 4.20 27.25
C ILE A 181 -9.32 5.34 27.50
N ILE A 182 -9.62 6.13 26.48
CA ILE A 182 -10.53 7.27 26.61
C ILE A 182 -11.95 6.82 26.95
N LYS A 183 -12.40 5.69 26.39
CA LYS A 183 -13.69 5.08 26.74
C LYS A 183 -13.72 4.64 28.21
N CYS A 184 -12.62 4.06 28.71
CA CYS A 184 -12.50 3.69 30.13
C CYS A 184 -12.53 4.93 31.04
N LEU A 185 -11.81 6.00 30.69
CA LEU A 185 -11.82 7.27 31.42
C LEU A 185 -13.21 7.89 31.44
N LEU A 186 -13.93 7.88 30.32
CA LEU A 186 -15.28 8.43 30.24
C LEU A 186 -16.29 7.68 31.13
N ARG A 187 -16.02 6.39 31.41
CA ARG A 187 -16.82 5.58 32.33
C ARG A 187 -16.52 5.88 33.80
N HIS A 188 -15.25 6.12 34.13
CA HIS A 188 -14.79 6.31 35.51
C HIS A 188 -14.84 7.75 36.00
N CYS A 189 -14.66 8.73 35.12
CA CYS A 189 -14.77 10.13 35.49
C CYS A 189 -16.23 10.59 35.47
N HIS A 190 -16.68 11.24 36.54
CA HIS A 190 -17.93 12.01 36.58
C HIS A 190 -17.84 13.28 35.71
N LEU A 191 -17.52 13.14 34.42
CA LEU A 191 -17.61 14.24 33.47
C LEU A 191 -19.07 14.69 33.37
N GLN A 192 -19.28 16.01 33.25
CA GLN A 192 -20.60 16.60 33.02
C GLN A 192 -21.33 15.87 31.88
N THR A 193 -22.61 15.58 32.08
CA THR A 193 -23.47 14.81 31.16
C THR A 193 -23.40 15.32 29.71
N ARG A 194 -23.30 16.64 29.52
CA ARG A 194 -23.18 17.27 28.21
C ARG A 194 -21.85 16.95 27.50
N MET A 195 -20.75 16.89 28.24
CA MET A 195 -19.45 16.50 27.68
C MET A 195 -19.41 15.01 27.36
N LYS A 196 -20.03 14.18 28.19
CA LYS A 196 -20.14 12.74 27.95
C LYS A 196 -20.81 12.42 26.61
N ILE A 197 -21.97 13.03 26.34
CA ILE A 197 -22.70 12.84 25.07
C ILE A 197 -21.86 13.32 23.87
N LYS A 198 -21.14 14.44 24.00
CA LYS A 198 -20.27 14.95 22.93
C LYS A 198 -19.16 13.93 22.61
N TYR A 199 -18.49 13.40 23.63
CA TYR A 199 -17.40 12.45 23.45
C TYR A 199 -17.89 11.10 22.96
N GLU A 200 -19.04 10.60 23.41
CA GLU A 200 -19.64 9.38 22.88
C GLU A 200 -19.92 9.48 21.38
N LYS A 201 -20.39 10.64 20.89
CA LYS A 201 -20.55 10.89 19.44
C LYS A 201 -19.22 10.87 18.70
N ILE A 202 -18.17 11.47 19.26
CA ILE A 202 -16.82 11.46 18.67
C ILE A 202 -16.24 10.04 18.64
N MET A 203 -16.48 9.24 19.68
CA MET A 203 -16.07 7.84 19.74
C MET A 203 -16.87 6.93 18.80
N ALA A 204 -18.13 7.29 18.50
CA ALA A 204 -18.93 6.57 17.52
C ALA A 204 -18.41 6.77 16.08
N LEU A 205 -17.73 7.89 15.81
CA LEU A 205 -17.08 8.13 14.52
C LEU A 205 -15.86 7.21 14.37
N LYS A 206 -15.74 6.57 13.21
CA LYS A 206 -14.55 5.82 12.82
C LYS A 206 -13.47 6.82 12.40
N SER A 207 -12.32 6.79 13.06
CA SER A 207 -11.13 7.58 12.74
C SER A 207 -9.99 6.70 12.24
N ASN A 208 -10.33 5.56 11.64
CA ASN A 208 -9.38 4.60 11.15
C ASN A 208 -8.96 5.00 9.73
N LEU A 209 -7.69 4.79 9.41
CA LEU A 209 -7.18 4.80 8.05
C LEU A 209 -7.73 3.60 7.29
N THR A 210 -8.24 3.85 6.10
CA THR A 210 -8.92 2.89 5.25
C THR A 210 -8.40 2.91 3.82
N LEU A 211 -8.50 1.76 3.18
CA LEU A 211 -8.33 1.61 1.75
C LEU A 211 -9.70 1.90 1.10
N TRP A 212 -9.86 3.13 0.60
CA TRP A 212 -11.09 3.64 -0.04
C TRP A 212 -12.39 3.38 0.76
N LYS A 213 -12.35 3.41 2.10
CA LYS A 213 -13.47 3.06 3.00
C LYS A 213 -13.98 1.62 2.89
N ILE A 214 -13.41 0.79 2.01
CA ILE A 214 -13.81 -0.61 1.79
C ILE A 214 -13.13 -1.50 2.84
N TYR A 215 -11.82 -1.31 3.04
CA TYR A 215 -11.04 -2.08 4.00
C TYR A 215 -10.36 -1.16 5.03
N VAL A 216 -10.37 -1.57 6.29
CA VAL A 216 -9.54 -0.92 7.31
C VAL A 216 -8.13 -1.50 7.20
N PHE A 217 -7.09 -0.67 7.28
CA PHE A 217 -5.72 -1.18 7.36
C PHE A 217 -5.53 -1.96 8.66
N ASP A 218 -5.35 -3.27 8.53
CA ASP A 218 -5.04 -4.18 9.62
C ASP A 218 -3.98 -5.22 9.19
N LYS A 219 -3.49 -5.99 10.15
CA LYS A 219 -2.50 -7.06 9.91
C LYS A 219 -3.09 -8.17 9.02
N SER A 220 -4.42 -8.34 8.99
CA SER A 220 -5.09 -9.38 8.20
C SER A 220 -5.11 -9.06 6.71
N LEU A 221 -5.28 -7.79 6.35
CA LEU A 221 -5.25 -7.31 4.96
C LEU A 221 -3.86 -7.50 4.35
N LEU A 222 -2.79 -7.30 5.14
CA LEU A 222 -1.42 -7.60 4.71
C LEU A 222 -1.29 -9.08 4.34
N ILE A 223 -1.64 -9.99 5.26
CA ILE A 223 -1.57 -11.44 5.04
C ILE A 223 -2.41 -11.84 3.83
N THR A 224 -3.61 -11.27 3.68
CA THR A 224 -4.50 -11.53 2.55
C THR A 224 -3.86 -11.10 1.23
N SER A 225 -3.23 -9.92 1.17
CA SER A 225 -2.57 -9.44 -0.05
C SER A 225 -1.43 -10.36 -0.51
N PHE A 226 -0.64 -10.89 0.44
CA PHE A 226 0.39 -11.90 0.15
C PHE A 226 -0.20 -13.23 -0.27
N GLY A 227 -1.25 -13.68 0.41
CA GLY A 227 -1.96 -14.92 0.06
C GLY A 227 -2.53 -14.85 -1.36
N CYS A 228 -3.12 -13.72 -1.74
CA CYS A 228 -3.56 -13.47 -3.11
C CYS A 228 -2.39 -13.50 -4.09
N LEU A 229 -1.30 -12.78 -3.83
CA LEU A 229 -0.13 -12.76 -4.71
C LEU A 229 0.44 -14.16 -4.94
N LEU A 230 0.58 -14.96 -3.87
CA LEU A 230 1.07 -16.33 -3.94
C LEU A 230 0.08 -17.24 -4.69
N THR A 231 -1.21 -17.15 -4.39
CA THR A 231 -2.25 -17.97 -5.03
C THR A 231 -2.32 -17.69 -6.52
N TYR A 232 -2.33 -16.41 -6.91
CA TYR A 232 -2.30 -16.03 -8.33
C TYR A 232 -0.97 -16.44 -8.98
N GLY A 233 0.17 -16.26 -8.30
CA GLY A 233 1.47 -16.72 -8.81
C GLY A 233 1.48 -18.23 -9.09
N ILE A 234 0.97 -19.05 -8.18
CA ILE A 234 0.83 -20.50 -8.38
C ILE A 234 -0.12 -20.80 -9.53
N LEU A 235 -1.31 -20.16 -9.55
CA LEU A 235 -2.31 -20.40 -10.60
C LEU A 235 -1.72 -20.15 -11.98
N PHE A 236 -1.02 -19.03 -12.17
CA PHE A 236 -0.33 -18.71 -13.41
C PHE A 236 0.82 -19.67 -13.72
N ALA A 237 1.63 -20.05 -12.74
CA ALA A 237 2.69 -21.04 -12.94
C ALA A 237 2.14 -22.42 -13.36
N THR A 238 0.96 -22.80 -12.85
CA THR A 238 0.31 -24.08 -13.17
C THR A 238 -0.47 -24.05 -14.49
N LEU A 239 -1.07 -22.92 -14.86
CA LEU A 239 -1.73 -22.72 -16.16
C LEU A 239 -0.74 -22.41 -17.29
N GLY A 240 0.48 -22.00 -16.91
CA GLY A 240 1.64 -21.79 -17.79
C GLY A 240 2.34 -23.09 -18.23
N ARG A 241 1.77 -24.26 -17.90
CA ARG A 241 2.13 -25.58 -18.43
C ARG A 241 0.97 -26.13 -19.25
#